data_AF-A0A7S3XAQ0-F1
#
_entry.id   AF-A0A7S3XAQ0-F1
#
_cell.length_a   1.000
_cell.length_b   1.000
_cell.length_c   1.000
_cell.angle_alpha   90.00
_cell.angle_beta   90.00
_cell.angle_gamma   90.00
#
_symmetry.space_group_name_H-M   'P 1'
#
loop_
_entity.id
_entity.type
_entity.pdbx_description
1 polymer ?
#
loop_
_entity_poly.entity_id
_entity_poly.type
_entity_poly.pdbx_seq_one_letter_code
_entity_poly.pdbx_strand_id
1 'polypeptide(L)'
;FFFAAAAAIEWQYQRSAANIKSAGNPAEVSFTRFMFLLCLAFDRKQAGWRMQLCDAELPLAVRPALLWVIATLIGCNLEELKEPLVAFRSIGDFFSRELREGAREICSTPGAVVSPVDARVL
;
A
#
# COMPACT_ATOMS: atom_id res chain seq x y z
N PHE A 1 16.75 -22.62 22.14
CA PHE A 1 15.68 -21.72 21.63
C PHE A 1 16.18 -20.32 21.31
N PHE A 2 16.79 -19.55 22.23
CA PHE A 2 17.29 -18.19 21.95
C PHE A 2 18.33 -18.10 20.81
N PHE A 3 19.32 -19.01 20.77
CA PHE A 3 20.34 -19.01 19.71
C PHE A 3 19.77 -19.28 18.31
N ALA A 4 18.76 -20.16 18.20
CA ALA A 4 18.13 -20.47 16.91
C ALA A 4 17.31 -19.27 16.38
N ALA A 5 16.64 -18.53 17.28
CA ALA A 5 15.90 -17.33 16.90
C ALA A 5 16.83 -16.20 16.43
N ALA A 6 17.94 -15.96 17.14
CA ALA A 6 18.93 -14.97 16.74
C ALA A 6 19.57 -15.29 15.38
N ALA A 7 19.90 -16.56 15.14
CA ALA A 7 20.45 -17.00 13.86
C ALA A 7 19.42 -16.87 12.70
N ALA A 8 18.14 -17.13 12.96
CA ALA A 8 17.08 -16.96 11.95
C ALA A 8 16.85 -15.49 11.58
N ILE A 9 16.87 -14.59 12.58
CA ILE A 9 16.75 -13.13 12.40
C ILE A 9 17.95 -12.62 11.59
N GLU A 10 19.17 -13.02 11.96
CA GLU A 10 20.38 -12.64 11.23
C GLU A 10 20.35 -13.16 9.79
N TRP A 11 19.94 -14.41 9.57
CA TRP A 11 19.81 -14.97 8.22
C TRP A 11 18.79 -14.21 7.36
N GLN A 12 17.64 -13.83 7.92
CA GLN A 12 16.64 -13.02 7.21
C GLN A 12 17.15 -11.59 6.90
N TYR A 13 17.93 -11.00 7.80
CA TYR A 13 18.58 -9.71 7.57
C TYR A 13 19.58 -9.80 6.41
N GLN A 14 20.46 -10.81 6.42
CA GLN A 14 21.45 -11.02 5.37
C GLN A 14 20.79 -11.25 4.00
N ARG A 15 19.68 -12.01 3.96
CA ARG A 15 18.88 -12.20 2.74
C ARG A 15 18.30 -10.89 2.21
N SER A 16 17.78 -10.04 3.10
CA SER A 16 17.19 -8.74 2.71
C SER A 16 18.26 -7.77 2.20
N ALA A 17 19.43 -7.73 2.86
CA ALA A 17 20.57 -6.92 2.44
C ALA A 17 21.14 -7.38 1.09
N ALA A 18 21.18 -8.69 0.83
CA ALA A 18 21.61 -9.24 -0.46
C ALA A 18 20.67 -8.82 -1.61
N ASN A 19 19.35 -8.85 -1.38
CA ASN A 19 18.36 -8.42 -2.37
C ASN A 19 18.51 -6.93 -2.74
N ILE A 20 18.78 -6.06 -1.76
CA ILE A 20 19.02 -4.62 -2.01
C ILE A 20 20.29 -4.41 -2.84
N LYS A 21 21.34 -5.21 -2.61
CA LYS A 21 22.57 -5.15 -3.43
C LYS A 21 22.33 -5.61 -4.87
N SER A 22 21.48 -6.61 -5.10
CA SER A 22 21.22 -7.15 -6.44
C SER A 22 20.22 -6.33 -7.25
N ALA A 23 19.19 -5.79 -6.61
CA ALA A 23 18.15 -4.97 -7.26
C ALA A 23 18.56 -3.48 -7.39
N GLY A 24 19.65 -3.08 -6.76
CA GLY A 24 19.97 -1.68 -6.52
C GLY A 24 19.15 -1.09 -5.38
N ASN A 25 19.54 0.11 -4.91
CA ASN A 25 18.82 0.84 -3.87
C ASN A 25 18.18 2.13 -4.44
N PRO A 26 17.19 2.02 -5.34
CA PRO A 26 16.55 3.18 -5.95
C PRO A 26 15.75 4.01 -4.93
N ALA A 27 15.43 3.43 -3.77
CA ALA A 27 14.70 4.08 -2.68
C ALA A 27 15.64 4.73 -1.62
N GLU A 28 16.96 4.78 -1.87
CA GLU A 28 17.98 5.34 -0.96
C GLU A 28 17.84 4.92 0.51
N VAL A 29 17.43 3.68 0.75
CA VAL A 29 17.14 3.19 2.10
C VAL A 29 18.44 3.08 2.91
N SER A 30 18.78 4.12 3.67
CA SER A 30 20.01 4.17 4.47
C SER A 30 19.94 3.35 5.77
N PHE A 31 18.73 2.96 6.17
CA PHE A 31 18.45 2.34 7.47
C PHE A 31 17.89 0.92 7.33
N THR A 32 18.59 0.04 6.60
CA THR A 32 18.16 -1.36 6.35
C THR A 32 17.89 -2.14 7.63
N ARG A 33 18.69 -1.94 8.68
CA ARG A 33 18.49 -2.59 9.99
C ARG A 33 17.22 -2.12 10.69
N PHE A 34 16.94 -0.83 10.65
CA PHE A 34 15.73 -0.27 11.26
C PHE A 34 14.47 -0.72 10.49
N MET A 35 14.50 -0.70 9.15
CA MET A 35 13.39 -1.23 8.35
C MET A 35 13.15 -2.72 8.61
N PHE A 36 14.21 -3.52 8.72
CA PHE A 36 14.10 -4.93 9.04
C PHE A 36 13.48 -5.16 10.43
N LEU A 37 13.91 -4.39 11.43
CA LEU A 37 13.32 -4.43 12.78
C LEU A 37 11.86 -3.95 12.78
N LEU A 38 11.52 -2.94 11.99
CA LEU A 38 10.14 -2.51 11.80
C LEU A 38 9.30 -3.61 11.15
N CYS A 39 9.82 -4.31 10.13
CA CYS A 39 9.11 -5.45 9.53
C CYS A 39 8.86 -6.59 10.53
N LEU A 40 9.78 -6.81 11.49
CA LEU A 40 9.59 -7.79 12.56
C LEU A 40 8.63 -7.27 13.66
N ALA A 41 8.69 -5.98 13.98
CA ALA A 41 7.75 -5.35 14.90
C ALA A 41 6.33 -5.23 14.31
N PHE A 42 6.24 -5.10 12.99
CA PHE A 42 5.02 -5.10 12.17
C PHE A 42 4.85 -6.44 11.43
N ASP A 43 5.22 -7.55 12.06
CA ASP A 43 5.08 -8.89 11.47
C ASP A 43 3.65 -9.06 10.90
N ARG A 44 3.53 -9.73 9.74
CA ARG A 44 2.27 -9.91 8.98
C ARG A 44 1.12 -10.46 9.83
N LYS A 45 1.43 -11.10 10.95
CA LYS A 45 0.45 -11.64 11.91
C LYS A 45 -0.22 -10.57 12.77
N GLN A 46 0.44 -9.43 13.02
CA GLN A 46 -0.16 -8.27 13.69
C GLN A 46 -1.04 -7.42 12.76
N ALA A 47 -1.16 -7.81 11.48
CA ALA A 47 -2.04 -7.15 10.52
C ALA A 47 -3.53 -7.27 10.87
N GLY A 48 -3.95 -8.21 11.74
CA GLY A 48 -5.36 -8.41 12.06
C GLY A 48 -6.04 -7.15 12.60
N TRP A 49 -5.56 -6.61 13.73
CA TRP A 49 -6.19 -5.44 14.36
C TRP A 49 -6.00 -4.15 13.56
N ARG A 50 -4.87 -4.01 12.84
CA ARG A 50 -4.60 -2.84 11.99
C ARG A 50 -5.40 -2.84 10.69
N MET A 51 -5.58 -4.01 10.09
CA MET A 51 -6.48 -4.18 8.94
C MET A 51 -7.92 -3.92 9.36
N GLN A 52 -8.32 -4.39 10.54
CA GLN A 52 -9.63 -4.08 11.12
C GLN A 52 -9.88 -2.58 11.29
N LEU A 53 -8.85 -1.75 11.50
CA LEU A 53 -9.00 -0.29 11.52
C LEU A 53 -9.27 0.30 10.13
N CYS A 54 -8.69 -0.27 9.07
CA CYS A 54 -9.00 0.14 7.71
C CYS A 54 -10.43 -0.22 7.33
N ASP A 55 -10.95 -1.34 7.83
CA ASP A 55 -12.32 -1.81 7.60
C ASP A 55 -13.35 -1.20 8.57
N ALA A 56 -12.91 -0.53 9.63
CA ALA A 56 -13.79 0.09 10.61
C ALA A 56 -14.60 1.23 9.98
N GLU A 57 -15.90 1.27 10.31
CA GLU A 57 -16.78 2.32 9.81
C GLU A 57 -16.41 3.69 10.40
N LEU A 58 -16.23 4.66 9.52
CA LEU A 58 -15.94 6.04 9.87
C LEU A 58 -17.24 6.79 10.23
N PRO A 59 -17.26 7.60 11.30
CA PRO A 59 -18.41 8.44 11.61
C PRO A 59 -18.70 9.43 10.47
N LEU A 60 -19.98 9.60 10.12
CA LEU A 60 -20.43 10.36 8.94
C LEU A 60 -19.88 11.80 8.86
N ALA A 61 -19.75 12.48 10.01
CA ALA A 61 -19.30 13.87 10.06
C ALA A 61 -17.80 14.04 9.75
N VAL A 62 -16.96 13.08 10.15
CA VAL A 62 -15.48 13.17 10.00
C VAL A 62 -14.98 12.47 8.75
N ARG A 63 -15.76 11.52 8.23
CA ARG A 63 -15.45 10.70 7.05
C ARG A 63 -14.95 11.51 5.84
N PRO A 64 -15.68 12.50 5.30
CA PRO A 64 -15.22 13.21 4.10
C PRO A 64 -13.91 13.97 4.36
N ALA A 65 -13.75 14.58 5.53
CA ALA A 65 -12.53 15.30 5.89
C ALA A 65 -11.33 14.35 6.03
N LEU A 66 -11.51 13.21 6.71
CA LEU A 66 -10.46 12.22 6.90
C LEU A 66 -10.01 11.61 5.57
N LEU A 67 -10.96 11.19 4.72
CA LEU A 67 -10.65 10.62 3.41
C LEU A 67 -10.00 11.65 2.48
N TRP A 68 -10.42 12.91 2.55
CA TRP A 68 -9.78 14.01 1.81
C TRP A 68 -8.32 14.23 2.25
N VAL A 69 -8.04 14.22 3.56
CA VAL A 69 -6.66 14.32 4.08
C VAL A 69 -5.83 13.14 3.57
N ILE A 70 -6.35 11.91 3.67
CA ILE A 70 -5.65 10.71 3.19
C ILE A 70 -5.36 10.83 1.69
N ALA A 71 -6.37 11.20 0.88
CA ALA A 71 -6.22 11.38 -0.55
C ALA A 71 -5.16 12.43 -0.91
N THR A 72 -5.13 13.53 -0.17
CA THR A 72 -4.16 14.61 -0.38
C THR A 72 -2.74 14.15 -0.04
N LEU A 73 -2.56 13.42 1.06
CA LEU A 73 -1.24 12.89 1.47
C LEU A 73 -0.66 11.88 0.48
N ILE A 74 -1.50 11.06 -0.14
CA ILE A 74 -1.09 10.05 -1.12
C ILE A 74 -1.08 10.57 -2.58
N GLY A 75 -1.53 11.82 -2.81
CA GLY A 75 -1.63 12.38 -4.15
C GLY A 75 -2.71 11.75 -5.04
N CYS A 76 -3.79 11.26 -4.44
CA CYS A 76 -4.90 10.65 -5.17
C CYS A 76 -5.76 11.71 -5.87
N ASN A 77 -6.05 11.51 -7.16
CA ASN A 77 -6.98 12.36 -7.90
C ASN A 77 -8.44 12.04 -7.50
N LEU A 78 -9.13 13.01 -6.91
CA LEU A 78 -10.52 12.87 -6.46
C LEU A 78 -11.54 13.10 -7.58
N GLU A 79 -11.15 13.67 -8.72
CA GLU A 79 -12.04 13.90 -9.86
C GLU A 79 -12.35 12.62 -10.65
N GLU A 80 -11.53 11.58 -10.47
CA GLU A 80 -11.73 10.26 -11.08
C GLU A 80 -12.71 9.39 -10.31
N LEU A 81 -13.24 9.85 -9.18
CA LEU A 81 -14.18 9.10 -8.36
C LEU A 81 -15.55 8.97 -9.03
N LYS A 82 -16.14 7.78 -8.95
CA LYS A 82 -17.54 7.55 -9.32
C LYS A 82 -18.51 8.12 -8.29
N GLU A 83 -18.19 7.99 -7.01
CA GLU A 83 -19.04 8.36 -5.87
C GLU A 83 -18.39 9.44 -4.99
N PRO A 84 -19.19 10.29 -4.31
CA PRO A 84 -18.66 11.30 -3.40
C PRO A 84 -18.01 10.67 -2.16
N LEU A 85 -17.07 11.39 -1.53
CA LEU A 85 -16.32 10.89 -0.36
C LEU A 85 -17.20 10.43 0.82
N VAL A 86 -18.42 10.95 0.94
CA VAL A 86 -19.35 10.59 2.02
C VAL A 86 -19.89 9.16 1.86
N ALA A 87 -19.89 8.62 0.64
CA ALA A 87 -20.43 7.28 0.35
C ALA A 87 -19.55 6.16 0.92
N PHE A 88 -18.23 6.36 0.97
CA PHE A 88 -17.28 5.35 1.44
C PHE A 88 -17.34 5.15 2.94
N ARG A 89 -17.58 3.92 3.40
CA ARG A 89 -17.81 3.65 4.83
C ARG A 89 -16.54 3.62 5.64
N SER A 90 -15.44 3.18 5.04
CA SER A 90 -14.17 2.95 5.71
C SER A 90 -13.00 3.39 4.82
N ILE A 91 -11.79 3.38 5.38
CA ILE A 91 -10.58 3.69 4.62
C ILE A 91 -10.32 2.58 3.58
N GLY A 92 -10.55 1.32 3.95
CA GLY A 92 -10.45 0.17 3.05
C GLY A 92 -11.40 0.30 1.85
N ASP A 93 -12.64 0.69 2.11
CA ASP A 93 -13.67 0.92 1.08
C ASP A 93 -13.25 2.02 0.10
N PHE A 94 -12.63 3.10 0.60
CA PHE A 94 -12.04 4.14 -0.25
C PHE A 94 -10.85 3.62 -1.09
N PHE A 95 -10.02 2.71 -0.59
CA PHE A 95 -8.93 2.15 -1.39
C PHE A 95 -9.42 1.19 -2.49
N SER A 96 -10.55 0.51 -2.27
CA SER A 96 -11.21 -0.34 -3.27
C SER A 96 -12.21 0.39 -4.16
N ARG A 97 -12.23 1.73 -4.12
CA ARG A 97 -13.20 2.56 -4.86
C ARG A 97 -13.22 2.28 -6.36
N GLU A 98 -14.40 2.41 -6.95
CA GLU A 98 -14.57 2.42 -8.39
C GLU A 98 -14.20 3.79 -8.99
N LEU A 99 -13.56 3.75 -10.16
CA LEU A 99 -13.30 4.94 -10.97
C LEU A 99 -14.51 5.27 -11.85
N ARG A 100 -14.66 6.54 -12.23
CA ARG A 100 -15.68 6.99 -13.18
C ARG A 100 -15.52 6.30 -14.53
N GLU A 101 -16.63 6.11 -15.24
CA GLU A 101 -16.61 5.62 -16.61
C GLU A 101 -15.78 6.56 -17.50
N GLY A 102 -14.99 5.99 -18.40
CA GLY A 102 -14.09 6.76 -19.27
C GLY A 102 -12.82 7.30 -18.62
N ALA A 103 -12.59 7.09 -17.31
CA ALA A 103 -11.31 7.44 -16.69
C ALA A 103 -10.12 6.68 -17.28
N ARG A 104 -10.36 5.45 -17.76
CA ARG A 104 -9.35 4.53 -18.30
C ARG A 104 -9.87 3.88 -19.57
N GLU A 105 -9.66 4.54 -20.70
CA GLU A 105 -9.98 3.97 -22.00
C GLU A 105 -9.06 2.77 -22.30
N ILE A 106 -9.66 1.64 -22.65
CA ILE A 106 -8.93 0.41 -22.99
C ILE A 106 -8.63 0.41 -24.49
N CYS A 107 -7.38 0.13 -24.85
CA CYS A 107 -6.97 -0.01 -26.25
C CYS A 107 -7.75 -1.15 -26.93
N SER A 108 -8.39 -0.86 -28.07
CA SER A 108 -9.21 -1.81 -28.83
C SER A 108 -8.43 -2.61 -29.87
N THR A 109 -7.12 -2.34 -30.04
CA THR A 109 -6.28 -2.98 -31.05
C THR A 109 -6.12 -4.47 -30.75
N PRO A 110 -6.49 -5.37 -31.69
CA PRO A 110 -6.31 -6.81 -31.50
C PRO A 110 -4.83 -7.17 -31.29
N GLY A 111 -4.56 -7.96 -30.25
CA GLY A 111 -3.19 -8.38 -29.89
C GLY A 111 -2.38 -7.34 -29.10
N ALA A 112 -2.94 -6.15 -28.81
CA ALA A 112 -2.29 -5.20 -27.91
C ALA A 112 -2.33 -5.70 -26.46
N VAL A 113 -1.24 -5.48 -25.73
CA VAL A 113 -1.16 -5.71 -24.27
C VAL A 113 -1.39 -4.39 -23.57
N VAL A 114 -2.43 -4.32 -22.74
CA VAL A 114 -2.75 -3.14 -21.93
C VAL A 114 -2.05 -3.19 -20.58
N SER A 115 -1.79 -2.03 -19.98
CA SER A 115 -1.25 -2.00 -18.62
C SER A 115 -2.25 -2.64 -17.65
N PRO A 116 -1.83 -3.55 -16.78
CA PRO A 116 -2.72 -4.17 -15.81
C PRO A 116 -3.04 -3.25 -14.62
N VAL A 117 -2.21 -2.22 -14.38
CA VAL A 117 -2.31 -1.37 -13.19
C VAL A 117 -1.79 0.04 -13.46
N ASP A 118 -2.31 1.00 -12.69
CA ASP A 118 -1.79 2.35 -12.61
C ASP A 118 -0.57 2.41 -11.69
N ALA A 119 0.62 2.42 -12.29
CA ALA A 119 1.87 2.53 -11.57
C ALA A 119 2.94 3.15 -12.45
N ARG A 120 4.03 3.58 -11.81
CA ARG A 120 5.27 3.94 -12.49
C ARG A 120 6.11 2.68 -12.69
N VAL A 121 6.65 2.50 -13.90
CA VAL A 121 7.65 1.45 -14.18
C VAL A 121 8.95 1.81 -13.47
N LEU A 122 9.48 0.87 -12.66
CA LEU A 122 10.70 1.02 -11.87
C LEU A 122 11.92 0.45 -12.61
#